data_AF-G7NQU7-F1
#
_entry.id   AF-G7NQU7-F1
#
_cell.length_a   1.000
_cell.length_b   1.000
_cell.length_c   1.000
_cell.angle_alpha   90.00
_cell.angle_beta   90.00
_cell.angle_gamma   90.00
#
_symmetry.space_group_name_H-M   'P 1'
#
loop_
_entity.id
_entity.type
_entity.pdbx_description
1 polymer ?
#
loop_
_entity_poly.entity_id
_entity_poly.type
_entity_poly.pdbx_seq_one_letter_code
_entity_poly.pdbx_strand_id
1 'polypeptide(L)'
;HLWPHQRDWLVLFAEARKSHSPVKRRRKAQRLCVAYEGSDSEKGEKAEPLKVPVWEPQDWQQQLVNIRAMRSEKDAPVDHLGVEHCYDSSAPPKVRRYQVLLSLMLSSQTKDQVTAGAMQRLRAQGLTVDSILQTDDATLGKLIYPVGFWRSKVKYIKQTSTILQQRYGGDIPASVAELVALPGVGPKMAHLAMAVAWGTVSGIAVDTHVHRIANRLRWTKKATKSPEETRAALEEWLPRELWHEINGLLVGFGQQTCLPVRPRCQACLNQALCPAAQGL
;
A
#
# COMPACT_ATOMS: atom_id res chain seq x y z
N HIS A 1 16.43 -16.34 34.77
CA HIS A 1 17.35 -16.99 33.83
C HIS A 1 16.85 -16.78 32.41
N LEU A 2 17.56 -15.93 31.64
CA LEU A 2 17.18 -15.52 30.28
C LEU A 2 18.18 -16.15 29.28
N TRP A 3 17.66 -16.76 28.22
CA TRP A 3 18.42 -17.45 27.17
C TRP A 3 19.17 -16.46 26.25
N PRO A 4 20.36 -16.78 25.69
CA PRO A 4 21.27 -15.79 25.09
C PRO A 4 20.97 -15.32 23.66
N HIS A 5 19.83 -15.67 23.04
CA HIS A 5 19.57 -15.36 21.62
C HIS A 5 18.65 -14.16 21.33
N GLN A 6 18.34 -13.34 22.34
CA GLN A 6 17.52 -12.13 22.17
C GLN A 6 18.30 -10.80 22.22
N ARG A 7 19.63 -10.83 22.40
CA ARG A 7 20.47 -9.62 22.41
C ARG A 7 21.00 -9.22 21.04
N ASP A 8 21.07 -10.13 20.08
CA ASP A 8 21.76 -9.88 18.80
C ASP A 8 20.94 -9.05 17.80
N TRP A 9 19.62 -8.94 17.96
CA TRP A 9 18.77 -8.13 17.06
C TRP A 9 18.72 -6.64 17.41
N LEU A 10 19.01 -6.26 18.66
CA LEU A 10 19.02 -4.86 19.09
C LEU A 10 20.32 -4.13 18.72
N VAL A 11 21.42 -4.86 18.53
CA VAL A 11 22.74 -4.29 18.19
C VAL A 11 22.79 -3.88 16.71
N LEU A 12 22.20 -4.66 15.81
CA LEU A 12 22.21 -4.39 14.36
C LEU A 12 21.43 -3.13 13.94
N PHE A 13 20.46 -2.66 14.75
CA PHE A 13 19.76 -1.39 14.49
C PHE A 13 20.45 -0.17 15.13
N ALA A 14 21.40 -0.37 16.05
CA ALA A 14 22.12 0.71 16.74
C ALA A 14 23.43 1.12 16.04
N GLU A 15 23.99 0.27 15.17
CA GLU A 15 25.27 0.52 14.48
C GLU A 15 25.15 1.32 13.17
N ALA A 16 23.93 1.65 12.71
CA ALA A 16 23.72 2.47 11.50
C ALA A 16 23.77 4.00 11.75
N ARG A 17 24.21 4.44 12.93
CA ARG A 17 24.43 5.86 13.26
C ARG A 17 25.79 6.06 13.91
N LYS A 18 26.86 6.07 13.11
CA LYS A 18 28.12 6.81 13.36
C LYS A 18 29.10 6.57 12.22
N SER A 19 29.22 7.56 11.34
CA SER A 19 30.49 8.10 10.82
C SER A 19 30.21 8.85 9.53
N HIS A 20 30.42 10.16 9.52
CA HIS A 20 30.88 10.93 8.35
C HIS A 20 31.30 12.30 8.87
N SER A 21 32.62 12.47 9.03
CA SER A 21 33.27 13.77 9.24
C SER A 21 33.79 14.28 7.88
N PRO A 22 33.84 15.60 7.64
CA PRO A 22 33.93 16.16 6.30
C PRO A 22 35.38 16.28 5.81
N VAL A 23 35.63 15.85 4.57
CA VAL A 23 36.92 16.09 3.88
C VAL A 23 36.84 17.41 3.10
N LYS A 24 37.62 18.40 3.55
CA LYS A 24 37.91 19.64 2.82
C LYS A 24 38.78 19.33 1.60
N ARG A 25 38.38 19.76 0.40
CA ARG A 25 39.31 19.95 -0.73
C ARG A 25 39.02 21.24 -1.51
N ARG A 26 40.12 21.89 -1.91
CA ARG A 26 40.31 23.27 -2.36
C ARG A 26 39.52 23.63 -3.63
N ARG A 27 39.00 24.86 -3.64
CA ARG A 27 38.54 25.61 -4.83
C ARG A 27 39.71 25.88 -5.79
N LYS A 28 39.45 25.76 -7.09
CA LYS A 28 40.20 26.47 -8.14
C LYS A 28 39.21 27.41 -8.83
N ALA A 29 39.43 28.70 -8.66
CA ALA A 29 38.64 29.77 -9.23
C ALA A 29 39.01 29.95 -10.71
N GLN A 30 38.02 30.11 -11.57
CA GLN A 30 38.18 30.80 -12.84
C GLN A 30 37.14 31.91 -12.91
N ARG A 31 37.67 33.13 -12.99
CA ARG A 31 36.96 34.40 -13.12
C ARG A 31 36.25 34.46 -14.47
N LEU A 32 34.98 34.82 -14.45
CA LEU A 32 34.35 35.60 -15.52
C LEU A 32 33.61 36.74 -14.84
N CYS A 33 34.22 37.93 -14.91
CA CYS A 33 33.51 39.21 -14.77
C CYS A 33 32.72 39.42 -16.06
N VAL A 34 31.53 40.01 -16.02
CA VAL A 34 31.19 41.39 -16.48
C VAL A 34 29.68 41.31 -16.79
N ALA A 35 28.77 42.24 -16.57
CA ALA A 35 28.70 43.54 -15.90
C ALA A 35 27.26 43.68 -15.35
N TYR A 36 27.10 44.50 -14.32
CA TYR A 36 25.80 44.94 -13.81
C TYR A 36 25.49 46.29 -14.46
N GLU A 37 24.33 46.40 -15.12
CA GLU A 37 23.66 47.69 -15.31
C GLU A 37 22.25 47.54 -14.77
N GLY A 38 21.97 48.29 -13.70
CA GLY A 38 20.63 48.47 -13.19
C GLY A 38 19.94 49.59 -13.97
N SER A 39 18.63 49.44 -14.17
CA SER A 39 17.71 50.58 -14.12
C SER A 39 16.32 50.06 -13.76
N ASP A 40 15.73 50.73 -12.78
CA ASP A 40 14.37 50.54 -12.29
C ASP A 40 13.34 50.69 -13.41
N SER A 41 12.30 49.86 -13.41
CA SER A 41 10.94 50.22 -13.81
C SER A 41 9.93 49.11 -13.48
N GLU A 42 8.84 49.54 -12.87
CA GLU A 42 7.65 48.85 -12.42
C GLU A 42 7.01 47.86 -13.42
N LYS A 43 6.65 46.67 -12.95
CA LYS A 43 5.27 46.14 -12.81
C LYS A 43 5.32 44.61 -12.68
N GLY A 44 4.78 44.12 -11.58
CA GLY A 44 4.69 42.70 -11.30
C GLY A 44 3.70 42.00 -12.24
N GLU A 45 4.22 41.25 -13.18
CA GLU A 45 3.54 40.07 -13.71
C GLU A 45 3.98 38.88 -12.89
N LYS A 46 3.06 38.33 -12.10
CA LYS A 46 3.23 36.98 -11.55
C LYS A 46 3.29 36.03 -12.74
N ALA A 47 4.50 35.67 -13.16
CA ALA A 47 4.70 34.56 -14.06
C ALA A 47 4.08 33.32 -13.39
N GLU A 48 2.94 32.86 -13.91
CA GLU A 48 2.42 31.55 -13.55
C GLU A 48 3.54 30.54 -13.80
N PRO A 49 3.83 29.63 -12.84
CA PRO A 49 4.83 28.62 -13.08
C PRO A 49 4.37 27.82 -14.29
N LEU A 50 5.19 27.84 -15.36
CA LEU A 50 5.01 27.04 -16.56
C LEU A 50 4.73 25.61 -16.13
N LYS A 51 3.45 25.20 -16.16
CA LYS A 51 3.03 23.85 -15.82
C LYS A 51 3.60 22.95 -16.90
N VAL A 52 4.75 22.33 -16.61
CA VAL A 52 5.27 21.25 -17.43
C VAL A 52 4.15 20.22 -17.54
N PRO A 53 3.73 19.82 -18.75
CA PRO A 53 2.67 18.83 -18.90
C PRO A 53 3.10 17.56 -18.19
N VAL A 54 2.38 17.19 -17.15
CA VAL A 54 2.56 15.89 -16.50
C VAL A 54 2.10 14.86 -17.53
N TRP A 55 3.00 13.95 -17.92
CA TRP A 55 2.64 12.87 -18.83
C TRP A 55 1.49 12.08 -18.24
N GLU A 56 0.47 11.78 -19.04
CA GLU A 56 -0.64 10.90 -18.68
C GLU A 56 -0.89 9.86 -19.78
N PRO A 57 -1.42 8.67 -19.45
CA PRO A 57 -1.72 7.65 -20.43
C PRO A 57 -2.84 8.08 -21.38
N GLN A 58 -2.79 7.68 -22.64
CA GLN A 58 -3.89 7.92 -23.56
C GLN A 58 -5.17 7.21 -23.08
N ASP A 59 -6.32 7.85 -23.24
CA ASP A 59 -7.66 7.33 -22.92
C ASP A 59 -7.89 6.94 -21.45
N TRP A 60 -6.98 7.28 -20.52
CA TRP A 60 -7.04 6.83 -19.13
C TRP A 60 -8.37 7.21 -18.44
N GLN A 61 -8.88 8.40 -18.74
CA GLN A 61 -10.14 8.90 -18.18
C GLN A 61 -11.32 8.04 -18.61
N GLN A 62 -11.44 7.78 -19.91
CA GLN A 62 -12.50 6.92 -20.44
C GLN A 62 -12.34 5.48 -19.94
N GLN A 63 -11.11 4.99 -19.86
CA GLN A 63 -10.82 3.67 -19.31
C GLN A 63 -11.28 3.53 -17.86
N LEU A 64 -11.03 4.56 -17.03
CA LEU A 64 -11.48 4.61 -15.64
C LEU A 64 -13.01 4.69 -15.54
N VAL A 65 -13.66 5.52 -16.36
CA VAL A 65 -15.14 5.62 -16.44
C VAL A 65 -15.75 4.26 -16.76
N ASN A 66 -15.21 3.57 -17.76
CA ASN A 66 -15.66 2.25 -18.15
C ASN A 66 -15.47 1.20 -17.04
N ILE A 67 -14.35 1.26 -16.31
CA ILE A 67 -14.12 0.37 -15.16
C ILE A 67 -15.14 0.67 -14.06
N ARG A 68 -15.40 1.94 -13.74
CA ARG A 68 -16.42 2.34 -12.77
C ARG A 68 -17.81 1.85 -13.18
N ALA A 69 -18.16 1.96 -14.46
CA ALA A 69 -19.45 1.44 -14.97
C ALA A 69 -19.57 -0.07 -14.78
N MET A 70 -18.54 -0.84 -15.16
CA MET A 70 -18.49 -2.30 -14.94
C MET A 70 -18.45 -2.71 -13.46
N ARG A 71 -18.14 -1.77 -12.56
CA ARG A 71 -18.01 -1.99 -11.11
C ARG A 71 -19.06 -1.24 -10.30
N SER A 72 -20.11 -0.74 -10.97
CA SER A 72 -21.16 0.07 -10.35
C SER A 72 -21.97 -0.70 -9.30
N GLU A 73 -22.16 -2.01 -9.50
CA GLU A 73 -22.92 -2.88 -8.58
C GLU A 73 -22.16 -3.24 -7.29
N LYS A 74 -20.82 -3.07 -7.26
CA LYS A 74 -19.97 -3.41 -6.11
C LYS A 74 -20.22 -4.83 -5.56
N ASP A 75 -20.23 -5.80 -6.46
CA ASP A 75 -20.55 -7.20 -6.22
C ASP A 75 -19.32 -8.15 -6.20
N ALA A 76 -18.09 -7.60 -6.23
CA ALA A 76 -16.88 -8.39 -6.15
C ALA A 76 -16.58 -8.78 -4.70
N PRO A 77 -15.84 -9.88 -4.47
CA PRO A 77 -15.41 -10.27 -3.12
C PRO A 77 -14.79 -9.14 -2.30
N VAL A 78 -13.95 -8.29 -2.92
CA VAL A 78 -13.31 -7.17 -2.21
C VAL A 78 -14.30 -6.15 -1.65
N ASP A 79 -15.49 -5.97 -2.25
CA ASP A 79 -16.48 -4.97 -1.83
C ASP A 79 -17.27 -5.36 -0.58
N HIS A 80 -17.17 -6.63 -0.16
CA HIS A 80 -17.88 -7.15 1.01
C HIS A 80 -16.94 -7.82 2.02
N LEU A 81 -15.78 -8.26 1.55
CA LEU A 81 -14.82 -9.07 2.31
C LEU A 81 -13.43 -8.44 2.31
N GLY A 82 -13.27 -7.26 1.73
CA GLY A 82 -12.04 -6.48 1.79
C GLY A 82 -11.71 -6.00 3.20
N VAL A 83 -10.54 -5.36 3.32
CA VAL A 83 -10.03 -4.82 4.60
C VAL A 83 -11.03 -3.86 5.27
N GLU A 84 -11.80 -3.11 4.49
CA GLU A 84 -12.82 -2.17 4.98
C GLU A 84 -13.98 -2.84 5.73
N HIS A 85 -14.13 -4.15 5.59
CA HIS A 85 -15.21 -4.95 6.20
C HIS A 85 -14.72 -5.96 7.23
N CYS A 86 -13.40 -6.10 7.39
CA CYS A 86 -12.78 -7.13 8.22
C CYS A 86 -12.46 -6.68 9.67
N TYR A 87 -13.17 -5.68 10.20
CA TYR A 87 -13.01 -5.20 11.58
C TYR A 87 -14.37 -4.93 12.23
N ASP A 88 -14.40 -4.90 13.57
CA ASP A 88 -15.56 -4.50 14.35
C ASP A 88 -15.64 -2.96 14.42
N SER A 89 -16.69 -2.40 13.84
CA SER A 89 -16.91 -0.94 13.81
C SER A 89 -17.31 -0.37 15.18
N SER A 90 -17.85 -1.21 16.07
CA SER A 90 -18.24 -0.84 17.43
C SER A 90 -17.06 -0.89 18.42
N ALA A 91 -15.96 -1.54 18.03
CA ALA A 91 -14.78 -1.65 18.87
C ALA A 91 -14.07 -0.29 19.07
N PRO A 92 -13.37 -0.09 20.21
CA PRO A 92 -12.58 1.11 20.44
C PRO A 92 -11.58 1.37 19.29
N PRO A 93 -11.26 2.64 18.94
CA PRO A 93 -10.45 2.97 17.77
C PRO A 93 -9.13 2.20 17.68
N LYS A 94 -8.40 2.06 18.79
CA LYS A 94 -7.14 1.28 18.87
C LYS A 94 -7.35 -0.19 18.52
N VAL A 95 -8.42 -0.80 19.01
CA VAL A 95 -8.76 -2.20 18.70
C VAL A 95 -9.12 -2.33 17.22
N ARG A 96 -9.95 -1.42 16.69
CA ARG A 96 -10.31 -1.40 15.28
C ARG A 96 -9.09 -1.33 14.36
N ARG A 97 -8.15 -0.43 14.64
CA ARG A 97 -6.90 -0.30 13.86
C ARG A 97 -6.05 -1.56 13.90
N TYR A 98 -5.94 -2.20 15.06
CA TYR A 98 -5.24 -3.48 15.18
C TYR A 98 -5.91 -4.58 14.33
N GLN A 99 -7.24 -4.66 14.34
CA GLN A 99 -7.99 -5.61 13.51
C GLN A 99 -7.79 -5.34 12.01
N VAL A 100 -7.77 -4.08 11.59
CA VAL A 100 -7.41 -3.68 10.21
C VAL A 100 -6.02 -4.21 9.84
N LEU A 101 -5.00 -3.97 10.68
CA LEU A 101 -3.64 -4.46 10.44
C LEU A 101 -3.59 -5.99 10.30
N LEU A 102 -4.23 -6.73 11.21
CA LEU A 102 -4.25 -8.20 11.16
C LEU A 102 -4.95 -8.72 9.90
N SER A 103 -6.06 -8.11 9.50
CA SER A 103 -6.73 -8.50 8.25
C SER A 103 -5.82 -8.32 7.03
N LEU A 104 -5.02 -7.26 6.99
CA LEU A 104 -4.04 -7.01 5.93
C LEU A 104 -2.94 -8.07 5.94
N MET A 105 -2.37 -8.39 7.10
CA MET A 105 -1.35 -9.43 7.24
C MET A 105 -1.87 -10.79 6.77
N LEU A 106 -3.12 -11.14 7.12
CA LEU A 106 -3.77 -12.38 6.70
C LEU A 106 -4.11 -12.40 5.21
N SER A 107 -4.47 -11.25 4.61
CA SER A 107 -4.87 -11.15 3.19
C SER A 107 -3.76 -11.51 2.19
N SER A 108 -2.48 -11.37 2.58
CA SER A 108 -1.37 -11.68 1.67
C SER A 108 -1.46 -13.10 1.11
N GLN A 109 -1.53 -13.20 -0.23
CA GLN A 109 -1.62 -14.48 -0.95
C GLN A 109 -2.77 -15.39 -0.42
N THR A 110 -3.89 -14.78 -0.03
CA THR A 110 -5.06 -15.47 0.53
C THR A 110 -6.33 -14.85 -0.05
N LYS A 111 -7.32 -15.68 -0.43
CA LYS A 111 -8.59 -15.19 -0.95
C LYS A 111 -9.36 -14.41 0.12
N ASP A 112 -10.15 -13.42 -0.29
CA ASP A 112 -10.89 -12.55 0.63
C ASP A 112 -11.84 -13.34 1.54
N GLN A 113 -12.56 -14.34 1.02
CA GLN A 113 -13.44 -15.21 1.81
C GLN A 113 -12.70 -15.95 2.94
N VAL A 114 -11.48 -16.43 2.65
CA VAL A 114 -10.67 -17.16 3.63
C VAL A 114 -10.15 -16.21 4.71
N THR A 115 -9.73 -15.01 4.31
CA THR A 115 -9.30 -13.94 5.22
C THR A 115 -10.45 -13.49 6.13
N ALA A 116 -11.62 -13.20 5.56
CA ALA A 116 -12.80 -12.78 6.30
C ALA A 116 -13.25 -13.84 7.31
N GLY A 117 -13.28 -15.12 6.91
CA GLY A 117 -13.59 -16.22 7.83
C GLY A 117 -12.59 -16.36 8.98
N ALA A 118 -11.29 -16.16 8.73
CA ALA A 118 -10.28 -16.13 9.79
C ALA A 118 -10.47 -14.93 10.73
N MET A 119 -10.72 -13.74 10.18
CA MET A 119 -10.99 -12.53 10.98
C MET A 119 -12.25 -12.68 11.83
N GLN A 120 -13.31 -13.32 11.33
CA GLN A 120 -14.51 -13.63 12.11
C GLN A 120 -14.17 -14.51 13.32
N ARG A 121 -13.46 -15.62 13.12
CA ARG A 121 -13.08 -16.53 14.22
C ARG A 121 -12.18 -15.85 15.25
N LEU A 122 -11.22 -15.03 14.80
CA LEU A 122 -10.38 -14.25 15.72
C LEU A 122 -11.19 -13.23 16.52
N ARG A 123 -12.10 -12.49 15.88
CA ARG A 123 -12.97 -11.51 16.57
C ARG A 123 -13.89 -12.17 17.59
N ALA A 124 -14.41 -13.37 17.30
CA ALA A 124 -15.20 -14.15 18.25
C ALA A 124 -14.43 -14.52 19.54
N GLN A 125 -13.09 -14.44 19.54
CA GLN A 125 -12.23 -14.63 20.71
C GLN A 125 -11.75 -13.30 21.33
N GLY A 126 -12.33 -12.16 20.94
CA GLY A 126 -11.95 -10.83 21.44
C GLY A 126 -10.62 -10.35 20.87
N LEU A 127 -10.57 -10.02 19.57
CA LEU A 127 -9.34 -9.70 18.84
C LEU A 127 -8.70 -8.37 19.29
N THR A 128 -7.67 -8.47 20.14
CA THR A 128 -6.85 -7.37 20.67
C THR A 128 -5.38 -7.78 20.69
N VAL A 129 -4.46 -6.82 20.88
CA VAL A 129 -3.03 -7.12 21.05
C VAL A 129 -2.80 -8.10 22.21
N ASP A 130 -3.45 -7.84 23.36
CA ASP A 130 -3.25 -8.65 24.56
C ASP A 130 -3.81 -10.08 24.39
N SER A 131 -4.99 -10.23 23.79
CA SER A 131 -5.56 -11.56 23.56
C SER A 131 -4.72 -12.39 22.58
N ILE A 132 -4.17 -11.76 21.53
CA ILE A 132 -3.24 -12.42 20.62
C ILE A 132 -1.96 -12.83 21.33
N LEU A 133 -1.41 -11.99 22.23
CA LEU A 133 -0.22 -12.33 22.99
C LEU A 133 -0.45 -13.48 23.97
N GLN A 134 -1.65 -13.58 24.56
CA GLN A 134 -2.05 -14.65 25.47
C GLN A 134 -2.41 -15.98 24.76
N THR A 135 -2.84 -15.94 23.50
CA THR A 135 -3.23 -17.14 22.74
C THR A 135 -2.00 -17.94 22.29
N ASP A 136 -1.87 -19.22 22.59
CA ASP A 136 -0.71 -20.01 22.12
C ASP A 136 -0.68 -20.16 20.57
N ASP A 137 0.49 -20.45 20.02
CA ASP A 137 0.72 -20.52 18.57
C ASP A 137 -0.13 -21.59 17.88
N ALA A 138 -0.41 -22.72 18.55
CA ALA A 138 -1.21 -23.80 17.97
C ALA A 138 -2.69 -23.40 17.89
N THR A 139 -3.22 -22.77 18.94
CA THR A 139 -4.58 -22.22 18.95
C THR A 139 -4.72 -21.10 17.92
N LEU A 140 -3.79 -20.14 17.88
CA LEU A 140 -3.80 -19.06 16.88
C LEU A 140 -3.75 -19.63 15.46
N GLY A 141 -2.91 -20.63 15.23
CA GLY A 141 -2.81 -21.36 13.97
C GLY A 141 -4.15 -21.98 13.53
N LYS A 142 -4.86 -22.65 14.45
CA LYS A 142 -6.20 -23.21 14.19
C LYS A 142 -7.21 -22.12 13.84
N LEU A 143 -7.16 -20.98 14.52
CA LEU A 143 -8.08 -19.86 14.27
C LEU A 143 -7.88 -19.26 12.88
N ILE A 144 -6.64 -19.19 12.37
CA ILE A 144 -6.37 -18.58 11.06
C ILE A 144 -6.30 -19.59 9.91
N TYR A 145 -6.28 -20.91 10.16
CA TYR A 145 -6.36 -21.91 9.09
C TYR A 145 -7.70 -21.80 8.32
N PRO A 146 -7.74 -21.90 6.97
CA PRO A 146 -6.67 -22.28 6.04
C PRO A 146 -6.01 -21.09 5.32
N VAL A 147 -5.78 -19.96 5.99
CA VAL A 147 -5.05 -18.81 5.41
C VAL A 147 -3.70 -19.28 4.82
N GLY A 148 -3.34 -18.76 3.64
CA GLY A 148 -2.09 -19.11 2.97
C GLY A 148 -0.88 -18.75 3.84
N PHE A 149 0.10 -19.65 3.93
CA PHE A 149 1.29 -19.49 4.78
C PHE A 149 0.98 -19.21 6.27
N TRP A 150 -0.11 -19.78 6.80
CA TRP A 150 -0.56 -19.50 8.17
C TRP A 150 0.52 -19.69 9.24
N ARG A 151 1.39 -20.70 9.12
CA ARG A 151 2.47 -20.95 10.09
C ARG A 151 3.42 -19.76 10.23
N SER A 152 3.84 -19.19 9.09
CA SER A 152 4.67 -17.98 9.09
C SER A 152 3.90 -16.76 9.60
N LYS A 153 2.60 -16.67 9.26
CA LYS A 153 1.73 -15.58 9.73
C LYS A 153 1.50 -15.59 11.24
N VAL A 154 1.38 -16.76 11.89
CA VAL A 154 1.35 -16.86 13.36
C VAL A 154 2.56 -16.16 13.96
N LYS A 155 3.77 -16.50 13.49
CA LYS A 155 5.02 -15.88 13.94
C LYS A 155 5.00 -14.37 13.74
N TYR A 156 4.65 -13.88 12.55
CA TYR A 156 4.63 -12.44 12.26
C TYR A 156 3.58 -11.68 13.09
N ILE A 157 2.39 -12.25 13.29
CA ILE A 157 1.32 -11.66 14.10
C ILE A 157 1.78 -11.54 15.55
N LYS A 158 2.39 -12.60 16.12
CA LYS A 158 2.95 -12.58 17.47
C LYS A 158 4.03 -11.53 17.63
N GLN A 159 5.03 -11.54 16.75
CA GLN A 159 6.14 -10.57 16.79
C GLN A 159 5.64 -9.13 16.64
N THR A 160 4.71 -8.89 15.70
CA THR A 160 4.08 -7.59 15.51
C THR A 160 3.37 -7.16 16.79
N SER A 161 2.53 -8.01 17.37
CA SER A 161 1.78 -7.69 18.59
C SER A 161 2.69 -7.38 19.77
N THR A 162 3.81 -8.09 19.92
CA THR A 162 4.84 -7.79 20.92
C THR A 162 5.43 -6.39 20.70
N ILE A 163 5.79 -6.04 19.45
CA ILE A 163 6.32 -4.72 19.11
C ILE A 163 5.29 -3.63 19.42
N LEU A 164 4.02 -3.84 19.07
CA LEU A 164 2.95 -2.88 19.33
C LEU A 164 2.77 -2.65 20.84
N GLN A 165 2.74 -3.72 21.64
CA GLN A 165 2.62 -3.61 23.09
C GLN A 165 3.80 -2.84 23.69
N GLN A 166 5.03 -3.13 23.26
CA GLN A 166 6.25 -2.57 23.85
C GLN A 166 6.56 -1.13 23.41
N ARG A 167 6.27 -0.77 22.15
CA ARG A 167 6.74 0.50 21.55
C ARG A 167 5.62 1.48 21.21
N TYR A 168 4.40 0.99 21.02
CA TYR A 168 3.28 1.79 20.52
C TYR A 168 2.08 1.77 21.48
N GLY A 169 2.28 1.38 22.74
CA GLY A 169 1.22 1.31 23.74
C GLY A 169 0.06 0.39 23.36
N GLY A 170 0.32 -0.63 22.53
CA GLY A 170 -0.66 -1.57 21.98
C GLY A 170 -1.48 -1.04 20.79
N ASP A 171 -1.17 0.13 20.24
CA ASP A 171 -1.77 0.61 18.98
C ASP A 171 -0.83 0.33 17.79
N ILE A 172 -1.31 0.51 16.56
CA ILE A 172 -0.47 0.44 15.36
C ILE A 172 0.27 1.77 15.12
N PRO A 173 1.39 1.80 14.39
CA PRO A 173 2.04 3.06 14.01
C PRO A 173 1.18 3.90 13.06
N ALA A 174 1.36 5.23 13.11
CA ALA A 174 0.65 6.20 12.28
C ALA A 174 1.49 6.73 11.11
N SER A 175 2.49 5.96 10.66
CA SER A 175 3.31 6.30 9.49
C SER A 175 3.60 5.07 8.63
N VAL A 176 3.75 5.28 7.32
CA VAL A 176 4.05 4.20 6.36
C VAL A 176 5.40 3.53 6.70
N ALA A 177 6.42 4.32 7.01
CA ALA A 177 7.76 3.81 7.30
C ALA A 177 7.78 2.89 8.53
N GLU A 178 7.07 3.27 9.60
CA GLU A 178 6.99 2.44 10.81
C GLU A 178 6.12 1.21 10.62
N LEU A 179 5.03 1.31 9.84
CA LEU A 179 4.21 0.16 9.47
C LEU A 179 5.01 -0.88 8.67
N VAL A 180 5.79 -0.44 7.67
CA VAL A 180 6.66 -1.33 6.88
C VAL A 180 7.78 -1.97 7.73
N ALA A 181 8.18 -1.34 8.83
CA ALA A 181 9.15 -1.92 9.76
C ALA A 181 8.57 -3.10 10.58
N LEU A 182 7.25 -3.32 10.55
CA LEU A 182 6.62 -4.45 11.23
C LEU A 182 6.83 -5.77 10.47
N PRO A 183 7.07 -6.90 11.16
CA PRO A 183 7.27 -8.19 10.53
C PRO A 183 6.09 -8.59 9.62
N GLY A 184 6.40 -8.86 8.35
CA GLY A 184 5.40 -9.31 7.37
C GLY A 184 4.51 -8.22 6.79
N VAL A 185 4.75 -6.94 7.12
CA VAL A 185 4.02 -5.80 6.57
C VAL A 185 4.82 -5.15 5.43
N GLY A 186 4.26 -5.19 4.21
CA GLY A 186 4.86 -4.54 3.04
C GLY A 186 4.24 -3.17 2.71
N PRO A 187 4.79 -2.42 1.74
CA PRO A 187 4.32 -1.08 1.38
C PRO A 187 2.81 -0.99 1.08
N LYS A 188 2.26 -1.94 0.30
CA LYS A 188 0.82 -2.03 0.02
C LYS A 188 -0.02 -2.10 1.29
N MET A 189 0.39 -2.93 2.26
CA MET A 189 -0.33 -3.05 3.52
C MET A 189 -0.23 -1.78 4.34
N ALA A 190 0.94 -1.13 4.37
CA ALA A 190 1.11 0.12 5.08
C ALA A 190 0.23 1.24 4.51
N HIS A 191 0.14 1.40 3.19
CA HIS A 191 -0.75 2.37 2.56
C HIS A 191 -2.23 2.09 2.85
N LEU A 192 -2.67 0.82 2.77
CA LEU A 192 -4.04 0.46 3.14
C LEU A 192 -4.32 0.66 4.63
N ALA A 193 -3.38 0.37 5.52
CA ALA A 193 -3.52 0.63 6.94
C ALA A 193 -3.65 2.13 7.21
N MET A 194 -2.85 2.99 6.55
CA MET A 194 -3.01 4.44 6.66
C MET A 194 -4.40 4.90 6.17
N ALA A 195 -4.87 4.40 5.04
CA ALA A 195 -6.17 4.78 4.49
C ALA A 195 -7.33 4.33 5.40
N VAL A 196 -7.38 3.04 5.76
CA VAL A 196 -8.53 2.44 6.45
C VAL A 196 -8.49 2.66 7.97
N ALA A 197 -7.31 2.55 8.57
CA ALA A 197 -7.15 2.63 10.03
C ALA A 197 -7.01 4.08 10.53
N TRP A 198 -6.39 4.95 9.71
CA TRP A 198 -6.08 6.35 10.06
C TRP A 198 -6.79 7.39 9.19
N GLY A 199 -7.60 6.99 8.21
CA GLY A 199 -8.30 7.92 7.33
C GLY A 199 -7.37 8.77 6.47
N THR A 200 -6.12 8.33 6.25
CA THR A 200 -5.08 9.12 5.61
C THR A 200 -4.58 8.45 4.33
N VAL A 201 -4.78 9.11 3.19
CA VAL A 201 -4.26 8.64 1.89
C VAL A 201 -2.79 9.02 1.77
N SER A 202 -1.91 8.07 2.11
CA SER A 202 -0.45 8.23 2.08
C SER A 202 0.21 7.83 0.76
N GLY A 203 -0.52 7.11 -0.10
CA GLY A 203 -0.03 6.60 -1.38
C GLY A 203 -1.01 5.59 -1.99
N ILE A 204 -0.78 5.21 -3.23
CA ILE A 204 -1.61 4.21 -3.92
C ILE A 204 -1.22 2.81 -3.42
N ALA A 205 -2.20 2.07 -2.89
CA ALA A 205 -1.98 0.68 -2.54
C ALA A 205 -1.93 -0.19 -3.80
N VAL A 206 -0.75 -0.66 -4.20
CA VAL A 206 -0.58 -1.52 -5.38
C VAL A 206 -0.37 -2.97 -4.97
N ASP A 207 -1.26 -3.84 -5.41
CA ASP A 207 -1.10 -5.30 -5.35
C ASP A 207 -0.97 -5.92 -6.74
N THR A 208 -1.10 -7.24 -6.83
CA THR A 208 -0.99 -7.98 -8.09
C THR A 208 -2.11 -7.66 -9.08
N HIS A 209 -3.28 -7.20 -8.62
CA HIS A 209 -4.38 -6.76 -9.49
C HIS A 209 -4.03 -5.39 -10.08
N VAL A 210 -3.76 -4.41 -9.22
CA VAL A 210 -3.42 -3.04 -9.63
C VAL A 210 -2.20 -3.06 -10.55
N HIS A 211 -1.13 -3.77 -10.15
CA HIS A 211 0.09 -3.92 -10.95
C HIS A 211 -0.19 -4.48 -12.35
N ARG A 212 -0.92 -5.61 -12.43
CA ARG A 212 -1.23 -6.25 -13.71
C ARG A 212 -2.09 -5.37 -14.61
N ILE A 213 -3.15 -4.78 -14.04
CA ILE A 213 -4.12 -3.99 -14.80
C ILE A 213 -3.50 -2.69 -15.28
N ALA A 214 -2.75 -1.98 -14.42
CA ALA A 214 -2.03 -0.78 -14.82
C ALA A 214 -1.07 -1.04 -15.98
N ASN A 215 -0.31 -2.15 -15.95
CA ASN A 215 0.56 -2.51 -17.07
C ASN A 215 -0.23 -2.89 -18.34
N ARG A 216 -1.35 -3.62 -18.24
CA ARG A 216 -2.20 -3.99 -19.40
C ARG A 216 -2.84 -2.78 -20.07
N LEU A 217 -3.29 -1.80 -19.28
CA LEU A 217 -3.87 -0.55 -19.76
C LEU A 217 -2.81 0.48 -20.18
N ARG A 218 -1.51 0.19 -19.98
CA ARG A 218 -0.39 1.12 -20.17
C ARG A 218 -0.53 2.41 -19.36
N TRP A 219 -1.00 2.29 -18.12
CA TRP A 219 -1.05 3.37 -17.13
C TRP A 219 0.34 3.75 -16.57
N THR A 220 1.40 3.21 -17.15
CA THR A 220 2.79 3.49 -16.80
C THR A 220 3.57 3.81 -18.07
N LYS A 221 4.48 4.81 -18.02
CA LYS A 221 5.32 5.22 -19.18
C LYS A 221 6.09 4.05 -19.80
N LYS A 222 6.54 3.13 -18.94
CA LYS A 222 7.23 1.90 -19.29
C LYS A 222 6.59 0.76 -18.50
N ALA A 223 6.68 -0.46 -19.02
CA ALA A 223 6.28 -1.64 -18.27
C ALA A 223 7.09 -1.72 -16.97
N THR A 224 6.40 -1.85 -15.86
CA THR A 224 6.97 -1.93 -14.51
C THR A 224 7.13 -3.40 -14.11
N LYS A 225 8.14 -3.72 -13.31
CA LYS A 225 8.45 -5.11 -12.90
C LYS A 225 8.00 -5.42 -11.48
N SER A 226 7.74 -4.40 -10.68
CA SER A 226 7.30 -4.55 -9.29
C SER A 226 6.09 -3.68 -8.96
N PRO A 227 5.27 -4.06 -7.96
CA PRO A 227 4.17 -3.22 -7.48
C PRO A 227 4.62 -1.83 -7.01
N GLU A 228 5.81 -1.73 -6.42
CA GLU A 228 6.36 -0.47 -5.94
C GLU A 228 6.73 0.47 -7.09
N GLU A 229 7.33 -0.06 -8.16
CA GLU A 229 7.56 0.70 -9.40
C GLU A 229 6.24 1.18 -10.02
N THR A 230 5.19 0.34 -10.03
CA THR A 230 3.87 0.77 -10.51
C THR A 230 3.28 1.86 -9.65
N ARG A 231 3.42 1.78 -8.32
CA ARG A 231 2.93 2.82 -7.40
C ARG A 231 3.55 4.17 -7.76
N ALA A 232 4.88 4.24 -7.79
CA ALA A 232 5.60 5.45 -8.15
C ALA A 232 5.16 5.98 -9.53
N ALA A 233 5.05 5.10 -10.53
CA ALA A 233 4.63 5.47 -11.87
C ALA A 233 3.19 6.00 -11.94
N LEU A 234 2.26 5.48 -11.13
CA LEU A 234 0.88 5.97 -11.06
C LEU A 234 0.81 7.32 -10.33
N GLU A 235 1.52 7.46 -9.20
CA GLU A 235 1.53 8.69 -8.39
C GLU A 235 2.18 9.89 -9.12
N GLU A 236 3.01 9.64 -10.14
CA GLU A 236 3.58 10.69 -11.00
C GLU A 236 2.54 11.50 -11.78
N TRP A 237 1.37 10.92 -12.08
CA TRP A 237 0.40 11.54 -12.99
C TRP A 237 -1.07 11.43 -12.56
N LEU A 238 -1.44 10.40 -11.82
CA LEU A 238 -2.82 10.19 -11.43
C LEU A 238 -3.25 11.25 -10.40
N PRO A 239 -4.37 11.97 -10.61
CA PRO A 239 -4.88 12.93 -9.64
C PRO A 239 -5.03 12.34 -8.24
N ARG A 240 -4.58 13.08 -7.22
CA ARG A 240 -4.46 12.59 -5.84
C ARG A 240 -5.80 12.18 -5.24
N GLU A 241 -6.88 12.79 -5.69
CA GLU A 241 -8.25 12.53 -5.28
C GLU A 241 -8.69 11.11 -5.65
N LEU A 242 -8.08 10.52 -6.68
CA LEU A 242 -8.39 9.17 -7.16
C LEU A 242 -7.62 8.08 -6.41
N TRP A 243 -6.55 8.42 -5.68
CA TRP A 243 -5.64 7.41 -5.11
C TRP A 243 -6.33 6.44 -4.15
N HIS A 244 -7.34 6.92 -3.42
CA HIS A 244 -8.12 6.09 -2.50
C HIS A 244 -8.92 5.00 -3.23
N GLU A 245 -9.57 5.32 -4.35
CA GLU A 245 -10.46 4.39 -5.04
C GLU A 245 -9.73 3.34 -5.89
N ILE A 246 -8.51 3.64 -6.36
CA ILE A 246 -7.81 2.79 -7.35
C ILE A 246 -7.67 1.33 -6.88
N ASN A 247 -7.26 1.10 -5.63
CA ASN A 247 -7.01 -0.27 -5.18
C ASN A 247 -8.30 -1.09 -5.20
N GLY A 248 -9.34 -0.67 -4.47
CA GLY A 248 -10.60 -1.40 -4.41
C GLY A 248 -11.23 -1.60 -5.79
N LEU A 249 -11.23 -0.55 -6.62
CA LEU A 249 -11.79 -0.58 -7.96
C LEU A 249 -11.09 -1.60 -8.86
N LEU A 250 -9.76 -1.55 -8.94
CA LEU A 250 -8.99 -2.44 -9.81
C LEU A 250 -8.87 -3.86 -9.25
N VAL A 251 -8.89 -4.05 -7.93
CA VAL A 251 -8.98 -5.39 -7.33
C VAL A 251 -10.27 -6.07 -7.77
N GLY A 252 -11.43 -5.43 -7.58
CA GLY A 252 -12.72 -5.99 -7.99
C GLY A 252 -12.80 -6.23 -9.50
N PHE A 253 -12.35 -5.25 -10.30
CA PHE A 253 -12.25 -5.42 -11.76
C PHE A 253 -11.35 -6.59 -12.16
N GLY A 254 -10.25 -6.80 -11.46
CA GLY A 254 -9.34 -7.92 -11.68
C GLY A 254 -9.84 -9.27 -11.15
N GLN A 255 -10.81 -9.27 -10.22
CA GLN A 255 -11.48 -10.47 -9.72
C GLN A 255 -12.58 -10.97 -10.66
N GLN A 256 -13.22 -10.08 -11.42
CA GLN A 256 -14.39 -10.42 -12.25
C GLN A 256 -14.12 -10.37 -13.76
N THR A 257 -13.33 -9.40 -14.23
CA THR A 257 -13.21 -9.08 -15.66
C THR A 257 -11.78 -9.23 -16.16
N CYS A 258 -10.83 -8.46 -15.62
CA CYS A 258 -9.42 -8.48 -16.05
C CYS A 258 -8.62 -9.58 -15.32
N LEU A 259 -9.07 -10.81 -15.47
CA LEU A 259 -8.52 -12.00 -14.83
C LEU A 259 -7.04 -12.21 -15.19
N PRO A 260 -6.22 -12.82 -14.30
CA PRO A 260 -4.81 -13.08 -14.59
C PRO A 260 -4.65 -13.99 -15.82
N VAL A 261 -5.49 -15.01 -15.95
CA VAL A 261 -5.52 -15.95 -17.09
C VAL A 261 -6.88 -15.81 -17.78
N ARG A 262 -6.87 -15.72 -19.12
CA ARG A 262 -8.06 -15.55 -19.97
C ARG A 262 -9.00 -14.43 -19.47
N PRO A 263 -8.54 -13.16 -19.47
CA PRO A 263 -9.41 -12.03 -19.13
C PRO A 263 -10.64 -11.99 -20.05
N ARG A 264 -11.77 -11.50 -19.53
CA ARG A 264 -13.05 -11.42 -20.25
C ARG A 264 -13.08 -10.21 -21.20
N CYS A 265 -12.11 -10.11 -22.11
CA CYS A 265 -11.92 -8.94 -22.97
C CYS A 265 -13.13 -8.64 -23.86
N GLN A 266 -13.82 -9.66 -24.36
CA GLN A 266 -15.00 -9.49 -25.24
C GLN A 266 -16.18 -8.78 -24.56
N ALA A 267 -16.32 -8.94 -23.24
CA ALA A 267 -17.37 -8.29 -22.44
C ALA A 267 -16.85 -7.02 -21.73
N CYS A 268 -15.59 -6.64 -21.96
CA CYS A 268 -14.96 -5.52 -21.29
C CYS A 268 -15.26 -4.22 -22.06
N LEU A 269 -15.83 -3.22 -21.39
CA LEU A 269 -16.09 -1.90 -22.00
C LEU A 269 -14.80 -1.19 -22.49
N ASN A 270 -13.63 -1.63 -22.02
CA ASN A 270 -12.34 -1.15 -22.48
C ASN A 270 -11.75 -1.92 -23.66
N GLN A 271 -12.45 -2.88 -24.28
CA GLN A 271 -11.88 -3.72 -25.34
C GLN A 271 -11.20 -2.88 -26.45
N ALA A 272 -11.89 -1.87 -26.97
CA ALA A 272 -11.37 -1.02 -28.04
C ALA A 272 -10.25 -0.07 -27.58
N LEU A 273 -10.23 0.30 -26.30
CA LEU A 273 -9.27 1.25 -25.72
C LEU A 273 -8.05 0.57 -25.07
N CYS A 274 -8.12 -0.74 -24.83
CA CYS A 274 -7.13 -1.47 -24.06
C CYS A 274 -6.01 -1.99 -24.97
N PRO A 275 -4.76 -1.54 -24.79
CA PRO A 275 -3.64 -1.99 -25.62
C PRO A 275 -3.39 -3.50 -25.53
N ALA A 276 -3.75 -4.14 -24.42
CA ALA A 276 -3.63 -5.58 -24.24
C ALA A 276 -4.77 -6.41 -24.86
N ALA A 277 -5.82 -5.77 -25.38
CA ALA A 277 -6.94 -6.44 -26.04
C ALA A 277 -6.97 -6.22 -27.56
N GLN A 278 -6.05 -5.43 -28.11
CA GLN A 278 -5.94 -5.19 -29.55
C GLN A 278 -5.58 -6.49 -30.28
N GLY A 279 -6.41 -6.90 -31.23
CA GLY A 279 -6.21 -8.13 -32.03
C GLY A 279 -6.81 -9.42 -31.44
N LEU A 280 -7.63 -9.31 -30.39
CA LEU A 280 -8.48 -10.39 -29.85
C LEU A 280 -9.88 -10.41 -30.46
#